data_AF-A0A3N5IRV0-F1
#
_entry.id   AF-A0A3N5IRV0-F1
#
_cell.length_a   1.000
_cell.length_b   1.000
_cell.length_c   1.000
_cell.angle_alpha   90.00
_cell.angle_beta   90.00
_cell.angle_gamma   90.00
#
_symmetry.space_group_name_H-M   'P 1'
#
loop_
_entity.id
_entity.type
_entity.pdbx_description
1 polymer ?
#
loop_
_entity_poly.entity_id
_entity_poly.type
_entity_poly.pdbx_seq_one_letter_code
_entity_poly.pdbx_strand_id
1 'polypeptide(L)'
;MPRTSLYIFLIVFLTGYGLINAYIFLRGWPATAWMSRFWRIAVQLLFWLSVLSYPLGRFLSRLVPLPGEDGLVLIGSFYLAVMIYLFLVLLFLDTLRLFRPLCPKFMTKRFSPSRAAPRTKFLMVIGIVGITVSLGHWNALHPRIRNLEVHLPPSAGSRQQLSVVMASDLHLGRIIQNARLEKIVGLINGLKPDLVLLVGDLTDEDISFLSDQNTAAILRRIRAPLGVYSVTGNHEYYSGKATAVSFIRQGGIRVLEDETAKVGEALYLVGRKTERRNGLGNKENRWRN
;
A
#
# COMPACT_ATOMS: atom_id res chain seq x y z
N MET A 1 6.95 -11.62 -16.59
CA MET A 1 8.31 -11.03 -16.54
C MET A 1 9.31 -12.08 -17.02
N PRO A 2 10.41 -11.71 -17.70
CA PRO A 2 11.48 -12.66 -18.02
C PRO A 2 12.02 -13.29 -16.73
N ARG A 3 12.30 -14.60 -16.73
CA ARG A 3 12.82 -15.32 -15.55
C ARG A 3 14.06 -14.62 -14.96
N THR A 4 14.94 -14.11 -15.82
CA THR A 4 16.14 -13.34 -15.45
C THR A 4 15.82 -12.08 -14.64
N SER A 5 14.80 -11.30 -15.06
CA SER A 5 14.40 -10.09 -14.34
C SER A 5 13.84 -10.40 -12.96
N LEU A 6 13.14 -11.53 -12.81
CA LEU A 6 12.62 -11.99 -11.52
C LEU A 6 13.76 -12.39 -10.57
N TYR A 7 14.78 -13.11 -11.05
CA TYR A 7 15.94 -13.49 -10.22
C TYR A 7 16.73 -12.27 -9.75
N ILE A 8 16.99 -11.30 -10.63
CA ILE A 8 17.67 -10.06 -10.26
C ILE A 8 16.86 -9.31 -9.19
N PHE A 9 15.54 -9.17 -9.39
CA PHE A 9 14.67 -8.55 -8.40
C PHE A 9 14.73 -9.25 -7.04
N LEU A 10 14.63 -10.58 -7.02
CA LEU A 10 14.66 -11.36 -5.78
C LEU A 10 16.01 -11.23 -5.07
N ILE A 11 17.12 -11.28 -5.79
CA ILE A 11 18.46 -11.11 -5.21
C ILE A 11 18.57 -9.71 -4.57
N VAL A 12 18.27 -8.66 -5.32
CA VAL A 12 18.34 -7.28 -4.81
C VAL A 12 17.43 -7.09 -3.59
N PHE A 13 16.19 -7.57 -3.67
CA PHE A 13 15.23 -7.49 -2.58
C PHE A 13 15.72 -8.24 -1.34
N LEU A 14 16.12 -9.50 -1.47
CA LEU A 14 16.56 -10.33 -0.34
C LEU A 14 17.86 -9.82 0.27
N THR A 15 18.79 -9.31 -0.53
CA THR A 15 20.02 -8.67 -0.04
C THR A 15 19.69 -7.41 0.76
N GLY A 16 18.91 -6.48 0.19
CA GLY A 16 18.53 -5.24 0.90
C GLY A 16 17.74 -5.53 2.18
N TYR A 17 16.76 -6.44 2.08
CA TYR A 17 15.98 -6.92 3.22
C TYR A 17 16.87 -7.54 4.30
N GLY A 18 17.78 -8.44 3.93
CA GLY A 18 18.72 -9.07 4.85
C GLY A 18 19.65 -8.07 5.54
N LEU A 19 20.21 -7.12 4.79
CA LEU A 19 21.11 -6.10 5.32
C LEU A 19 20.41 -5.17 6.32
N ILE A 20 19.19 -4.72 6.03
CA ILE A 20 18.40 -3.88 6.94
C ILE A 20 18.12 -4.65 8.24
N ASN A 21 17.67 -5.90 8.15
CA ASN A 21 17.38 -6.71 9.32
C ASN A 21 18.63 -7.04 10.13
N ALA A 22 19.76 -7.31 9.48
CA ALA A 22 21.05 -7.49 10.15
C ALA A 22 21.47 -6.21 10.90
N TYR A 23 21.32 -5.04 10.28
CA TYR A 23 21.60 -3.76 10.93
C TYR A 23 20.69 -3.52 12.15
N ILE A 24 19.38 -3.75 12.02
CA ILE A 24 18.42 -3.63 13.13
C ILE A 24 18.81 -4.60 14.26
N PHE A 25 19.16 -5.84 13.93
CA PHE A 25 19.57 -6.85 14.92
C PHE A 25 20.85 -6.44 15.65
N LEU A 26 21.89 -6.01 14.93
CA LEU A 26 23.17 -5.59 15.50
C LEU A 26 23.02 -4.38 16.45
N ARG A 27 22.11 -3.45 16.13
CA ARG A 27 21.80 -2.30 17.00
C ARG A 27 20.85 -2.65 18.14
N GLY A 28 19.90 -3.54 17.92
CA GLY A 28 18.90 -3.98 18.90
C GLY A 28 19.45 -4.94 19.94
N TRP A 29 20.40 -5.81 19.58
CA TRP A 29 20.94 -6.84 20.46
C TRP A 29 21.53 -6.27 21.77
N PRO A 30 22.42 -5.25 21.76
CA PRO A 30 22.90 -4.64 22.99
C PRO A 30 21.79 -3.93 23.79
N ALA A 31 20.75 -3.43 23.12
CA ALA A 31 19.64 -2.72 23.74
C ALA A 31 18.73 -3.64 24.59
N THR A 32 18.89 -4.96 24.48
CA THR A 32 18.17 -5.97 25.28
C THR A 32 18.99 -6.48 26.48
N ALA A 33 20.20 -5.96 26.72
CA ALA A 33 21.10 -6.45 27.78
C ALA A 33 20.56 -6.27 29.21
N TRP A 34 19.56 -5.41 29.41
CA TRP A 34 18.88 -5.21 30.70
C TRP A 34 17.84 -6.29 31.01
N MET A 35 17.49 -7.14 30.05
CA MET A 35 16.50 -8.20 30.20
C MET A 35 17.14 -9.48 30.77
N SER A 36 16.34 -10.32 31.43
CA SER A 36 16.78 -11.67 31.80
C SER A 36 17.06 -12.52 30.56
N ARG A 37 17.88 -13.57 30.71
CA ARG A 37 18.24 -14.47 29.59
C ARG A 37 17.03 -15.01 28.85
N PHE A 38 15.99 -15.40 29.58
CA PHE A 38 14.73 -15.89 29.01
C PHE A 38 14.07 -14.85 28.09
N TRP A 39 13.80 -13.65 28.60
CA TRP A 39 13.14 -12.59 27.82
C TRP A 39 13.98 -12.12 26.64
N ARG A 40 15.30 -12.10 26.82
CA ARG A 40 16.24 -11.77 25.75
C ARG A 40 16.16 -12.77 24.60
N ILE A 41 16.06 -14.08 24.89
CA ILE A 41 15.87 -15.11 23.86
C ILE A 41 14.49 -14.96 23.21
N ALA A 42 13.44 -14.77 24.01
CA ALA A 42 12.07 -14.62 23.50
C ALA A 42 11.93 -13.46 22.51
N VAL A 43 12.50 -12.28 22.80
CA VAL A 43 12.47 -11.11 21.92
C VAL A 43 13.18 -11.37 20.60
N GLN A 44 14.29 -12.11 20.60
CA GLN A 44 15.03 -12.44 19.38
C GLN A 44 14.30 -13.48 18.53
N LEU A 45 13.71 -14.49 19.17
CA LEU A 45 12.88 -15.46 18.47
C LEU A 45 11.70 -14.74 17.81
N LEU A 46 11.02 -13.86 18.55
CA LEU A 46 9.92 -13.06 18.00
C LEU A 46 10.39 -12.18 16.82
N PHE A 47 11.55 -11.55 16.92
CA PHE A 47 12.13 -10.76 15.84
C PHE A 47 12.35 -11.61 14.58
N TRP A 48 13.07 -12.74 14.68
CA TRP A 48 13.36 -13.58 13.51
C TRP A 48 12.12 -14.27 12.94
N LEU A 49 11.15 -14.66 13.78
CA LEU A 49 9.86 -15.15 13.30
C LEU A 49 9.12 -14.07 12.50
N SER A 50 9.18 -12.81 12.95
CA SER A 50 8.57 -11.68 12.24
C SER A 50 9.29 -11.41 10.90
N VAL A 51 10.62 -11.46 10.86
CA VAL A 51 11.42 -11.37 9.62
C VAL A 51 11.01 -12.46 8.63
N LEU A 52 10.89 -13.71 9.09
CA LEU A 52 10.60 -14.84 8.20
C LEU A 52 9.13 -14.89 7.77
N SER A 53 8.21 -14.23 8.48
CA SER A 53 6.77 -14.34 8.22
C SER A 53 6.35 -13.91 6.82
N TYR A 54 6.86 -12.80 6.27
CA TYR A 54 6.47 -12.34 4.92
C TYR A 54 7.02 -13.24 3.81
N PRO A 55 8.34 -13.54 3.74
CA PRO A 55 8.86 -14.43 2.71
C PRO A 55 8.28 -15.84 2.80
N LEU A 56 8.11 -16.38 4.02
CA LEU A 56 7.54 -17.70 4.23
C LEU A 56 6.06 -17.74 3.83
N GLY A 57 5.26 -16.75 4.23
CA GLY A 57 3.85 -16.65 3.83
C GLY A 57 3.69 -16.61 2.31
N ARG A 58 4.46 -15.75 1.62
CA ARG A 58 4.43 -15.66 0.15
C ARG A 58 4.92 -16.92 -0.55
N PHE A 59 5.88 -17.63 0.04
CA PHE A 59 6.37 -18.90 -0.49
C PHE A 59 5.34 -20.01 -0.32
N LEU A 60 4.73 -20.12 0.87
CA LEU A 60 3.71 -21.12 1.17
C LEU A 60 2.45 -20.95 0.31
N SER A 61 1.96 -19.72 0.16
CA SER A 61 0.80 -19.42 -0.72
C SER A 61 1.01 -19.82 -2.18
N ARG A 62 2.25 -20.04 -2.63
CA ARG A 62 2.55 -20.53 -3.98
C ARG A 62 2.61 -22.05 -4.09
N LEU A 63 2.87 -22.76 -3.00
CA LEU A 63 3.04 -24.21 -3.00
C LEU A 63 1.72 -24.93 -2.69
N VAL A 64 1.07 -24.54 -1.59
CA VAL A 64 -0.17 -25.17 -1.12
C VAL A 64 -0.99 -24.09 -0.39
N PRO A 65 -2.25 -23.82 -0.80
CA PRO A 65 -3.13 -22.95 -0.03
C PRO A 65 -3.45 -23.62 1.31
N LEU A 66 -2.75 -23.21 2.37
CA LEU A 66 -2.88 -23.75 3.71
C LEU A 66 -3.70 -22.80 4.60
N PRO A 67 -4.52 -23.33 5.53
CA PRO A 67 -5.15 -22.51 6.55
C PRO A 67 -4.08 -21.74 7.36
N GLY A 68 -4.13 -20.41 7.33
CA GLY A 68 -3.24 -19.53 8.11
C GLY A 68 -2.11 -18.85 7.33
N GLU A 69 -1.92 -19.13 6.04
CA GLU A 69 -0.94 -18.42 5.20
C GLU A 69 -1.21 -16.91 5.10
N ASP A 70 -2.50 -16.53 5.05
CA ASP A 70 -2.92 -15.13 5.05
C ASP A 70 -2.50 -14.42 6.35
N GLY A 71 -2.48 -15.16 7.47
CA GLY A 71 -2.00 -14.66 8.75
C GLY A 71 -0.50 -14.36 8.72
N LEU A 72 0.31 -15.23 8.11
CA LEU A 72 1.76 -15.00 7.94
C LEU A 72 2.03 -13.80 7.03
N VAL A 73 1.30 -13.68 5.92
CA VAL A 73 1.41 -12.53 5.01
C VAL A 73 1.00 -11.24 5.73
N LEU A 74 -0.07 -11.27 6.54
CA LEU A 74 -0.52 -10.13 7.33
C LEU A 74 0.52 -9.70 8.37
N ILE A 75 0.99 -10.63 9.20
CA ILE A 75 2.03 -10.38 10.21
C ILE A 75 3.29 -9.81 9.54
N GLY A 76 3.71 -10.44 8.44
CA GLY A 76 4.86 -10.01 7.67
C GLY A 76 4.71 -8.64 7.03
N SER A 77 3.51 -8.29 6.59
CA SER A 77 3.22 -6.97 6.02
C SER A 77 3.31 -5.87 7.08
N PHE A 78 2.79 -6.12 8.29
CA PHE A 78 2.99 -5.22 9.43
C PHE A 78 4.46 -5.14 9.84
N TYR A 79 5.16 -6.27 9.82
CA TYR A 79 6.59 -6.32 10.12
C TYR A 79 7.40 -5.46 9.13
N LEU A 80 7.07 -5.45 7.84
CA LEU A 80 7.77 -4.59 6.87
C LEU A 80 7.67 -3.10 7.23
N ALA A 81 6.50 -2.64 7.69
CA ALA A 81 6.34 -1.27 8.19
C ALA A 81 7.19 -1.03 9.45
N VAL A 82 7.13 -1.95 10.42
CA VAL A 82 7.95 -1.89 11.64
C VAL A 82 9.45 -1.86 11.31
N MET A 83 9.90 -2.68 10.38
CA MET A 83 11.28 -2.76 9.92
C MET A 83 11.76 -1.43 9.33
N ILE A 84 10.98 -0.81 8.43
CA ILE A 84 11.34 0.47 7.81
C ILE A 84 11.45 1.56 8.87
N TYR A 85 10.47 1.69 9.77
CA TYR A 85 10.53 2.72 10.82
C TYR A 85 11.61 2.45 11.86
N LEU A 86 11.87 1.19 12.23
CA LEU A 86 13.02 0.83 13.06
C LEU A 86 14.33 1.24 12.39
N PHE A 87 14.49 0.90 11.11
CA PHE A 87 15.67 1.27 10.33
C PHE A 87 15.87 2.79 10.31
N LEU A 88 14.82 3.57 9.98
CA LEU A 88 14.89 5.02 9.92
C LEU A 88 15.22 5.66 11.28
N VAL A 89 14.59 5.21 12.37
CA VAL A 89 14.88 5.72 13.72
C VAL A 89 16.31 5.39 14.12
N LEU A 90 16.77 4.16 13.90
CA LEU A 90 18.13 3.75 14.24
C LEU A 90 19.17 4.49 13.38
N LEU A 91 18.91 4.64 12.08
CA LEU A 91 19.76 5.39 11.16
C LEU A 91 19.85 6.85 11.56
N PHE A 92 18.73 7.47 11.94
CA PHE A 92 18.70 8.84 12.46
C PHE A 92 19.53 8.96 13.74
N LEU A 93 19.35 8.05 14.71
CA LEU A 93 20.12 8.05 15.95
C LEU A 93 21.63 7.86 15.72
N ASP A 94 22.03 7.01 14.78
CA ASP A 94 23.43 6.81 14.41
C ASP A 94 24.00 8.03 13.67
N THR A 95 23.21 8.66 12.81
CA THR A 95 23.58 9.90 12.12
C THR A 95 23.84 11.02 13.12
N LEU A 96 22.97 11.19 14.12
CA LEU A 96 23.19 12.16 15.21
C LEU A 96 24.49 11.88 16.01
N ARG A 97 24.88 10.60 16.17
CA ARG A 97 26.15 10.24 16.81
C ARG A 97 27.35 10.64 15.97
N LEU A 98 27.25 10.52 14.65
CA LEU A 98 28.32 10.89 13.72
C LEU A 98 28.57 12.41 13.67
N PHE A 99 27.52 13.23 13.79
CA PHE A 99 27.63 14.70 13.80
C PHE A 99 28.03 15.30 15.16
N ARG A 100 28.05 14.49 16.24
CA ARG A 100 28.45 14.93 17.58
C ARG A 100 29.82 15.61 17.67
N PRO A 101 30.92 15.08 17.07
CA PRO A 101 32.22 15.75 17.11
C PRO A 101 32.26 17.08 16.33
N LEU A 102 31.35 17.33 15.39
CA LEU A 102 31.32 18.55 14.58
C LEU A 102 30.65 19.74 15.29
N CYS A 103 29.72 19.47 16.21
CA CYS A 103 28.98 20.51 16.94
C CYS A 103 29.08 20.33 18.47
N PRO A 104 30.29 20.32 19.05
CA PRO A 104 30.47 20.02 20.48
C PRO A 104 29.82 21.06 21.39
N LYS A 105 29.70 22.33 20.99
CA LYS A 105 29.09 23.38 21.84
C LYS A 105 27.55 23.40 21.84
N PHE A 106 26.91 22.95 20.77
CA PHE A 106 25.44 22.97 20.64
C PHE A 106 24.77 21.77 21.33
N MET A 107 25.49 20.64 21.45
CA MET A 107 24.90 19.35 21.86
C MET A 107 25.30 18.88 23.28
N THR A 108 25.96 19.71 24.10
CA THR A 108 26.68 19.24 25.31
C THR A 108 26.07 19.49 26.68
N LYS A 109 24.87 20.06 26.84
CA LYS A 109 24.21 20.05 28.17
C LYS A 109 22.72 19.71 28.20
N ARG A 110 21.93 20.01 27.16
CA ARG A 110 20.48 19.70 27.13
C ARG A 110 20.09 18.45 26.32
N PHE A 111 20.93 18.03 25.37
CA PHE A 111 20.64 16.93 24.43
C PHE A 111 21.72 15.84 24.42
N SER A 112 22.41 15.59 25.55
CA SER A 112 23.34 14.46 25.60
C SER A 112 22.54 13.14 25.59
N PRO A 113 22.62 12.30 24.54
CA PRO A 113 21.90 11.03 24.49
C PRO A 113 22.49 9.97 25.45
N SER A 114 23.43 10.36 26.32
CA SER A 114 24.35 9.45 26.99
C SER A 114 23.98 9.06 28.43
N ARG A 115 22.83 9.47 28.98
CA ARG A 115 22.42 9.08 30.35
C ARG A 115 21.17 8.22 30.48
N ALA A 116 20.32 8.13 29.45
CA ALA A 116 19.16 7.25 29.53
C ALA A 116 19.61 5.78 29.56
N ALA A 117 19.11 5.02 30.54
CA ALA A 117 19.39 3.60 30.69
C ALA A 117 19.04 2.84 29.40
N PRO A 118 19.75 1.74 29.06
CA PRO A 118 19.46 0.93 27.87
C PRO A 118 17.98 0.56 27.73
N ARG A 119 17.32 0.27 28.85
CA ARG A 119 15.88 0.02 28.94
C ARG A 119 15.04 1.17 28.42
N THR A 120 15.31 2.40 28.87
CA THR A 120 14.54 3.58 28.49
C THR A 120 14.65 3.85 26.99
N LYS A 121 15.86 3.76 26.41
CA LYS A 121 16.07 3.95 24.97
C LYS A 121 15.35 2.88 24.15
N PHE A 122 15.45 1.62 24.57
CA PHE A 122 14.75 0.51 23.93
C PHE A 122 13.24 0.76 23.91
N LEU A 123 12.64 1.06 25.07
CA LEU A 123 11.20 1.32 25.18
C LEU A 123 10.76 2.55 24.38
N MET A 124 11.57 3.62 24.34
CA MET A 124 11.28 4.80 23.52
C MET A 124 11.26 4.46 22.03
N VAL A 125 12.25 3.74 21.51
CA VAL A 125 12.31 3.36 20.10
C VAL A 125 11.13 2.46 19.73
N ILE A 126 10.86 1.42 20.52
CA ILE A 126 9.73 0.52 20.30
C ILE A 126 8.40 1.29 20.41
N GLY A 127 8.27 2.20 21.38
CA GLY A 127 7.09 3.04 21.55
C GLY A 127 6.84 3.98 20.36
N ILE A 128 7.87 4.68 19.88
CA ILE A 128 7.78 5.57 18.71
C ILE A 128 7.37 4.78 17.46
N VAL A 129 8.02 3.64 17.21
CA VAL A 129 7.69 2.80 16.05
C VAL A 129 6.28 2.23 16.17
N GLY A 130 5.91 1.72 17.35
CA GLY A 130 4.57 1.20 17.63
C GLY A 130 3.49 2.25 17.38
N ILE A 131 3.63 3.45 17.96
CA ILE A 131 2.70 4.57 17.75
C ILE A 131 2.64 4.95 16.27
N THR A 132 3.77 5.07 15.59
CA THR A 132 3.82 5.46 14.18
C THR A 132 3.09 4.45 13.29
N VAL A 133 3.35 3.15 13.48
CA VAL A 133 2.69 2.08 12.72
C VAL A 133 1.20 2.01 13.05
N SER A 134 0.80 2.15 14.32
CA SER A 134 -0.60 2.16 14.73
C SER A 134 -1.37 3.36 14.17
N LEU A 135 -0.79 4.57 14.22
CA LEU A 135 -1.40 5.77 13.63
C LEU A 135 -1.46 5.67 12.10
N GLY A 136 -0.43 5.12 11.46
CA GLY A 136 -0.43 4.86 10.02
C GLY A 136 -1.53 3.87 9.62
N HIS A 137 -1.68 2.78 10.37
CA HIS A 137 -2.75 1.81 10.17
C HIS A 137 -4.14 2.43 10.39
N TRP A 138 -4.32 3.21 11.46
CA TRP A 138 -5.56 3.94 11.71
C TRP A 138 -5.90 4.88 10.54
N ASN A 139 -4.92 5.65 10.06
CA ASN A 139 -5.10 6.55 8.92
C ASN A 139 -5.47 5.78 7.63
N ALA A 140 -4.90 4.60 7.41
CA ALA A 140 -5.26 3.75 6.27
C ALA A 140 -6.70 3.19 6.38
N LEU A 141 -7.19 2.94 7.59
CA LEU A 141 -8.56 2.47 7.82
C LEU A 141 -9.63 3.57 7.74
N HIS A 142 -9.23 4.84 7.86
CA HIS A 142 -10.14 5.99 7.92
C HIS A 142 -9.83 6.98 6.78
N PRO A 143 -10.30 6.70 5.55
CA PRO A 143 -10.09 7.59 4.41
C PRO A 143 -10.74 8.96 4.67
N ARG A 144 -10.07 10.02 4.24
CA ARG A 144 -10.56 11.40 4.35
C ARG A 144 -11.18 11.82 3.03
N ILE A 145 -12.40 12.36 3.10
CA ILE A 145 -13.08 12.94 1.94
C ILE A 145 -12.49 14.32 1.69
N ARG A 146 -12.04 14.58 0.46
CA ARG A 146 -11.58 15.88 -0.01
C ARG A 146 -12.54 16.39 -1.07
N ASN A 147 -13.14 17.55 -0.83
CA ASN A 147 -14.04 18.19 -1.79
C ASN A 147 -13.23 19.15 -2.68
N LEU A 148 -13.42 19.06 -3.98
CA LEU A 148 -12.84 19.94 -4.98
C LEU A 148 -13.98 20.48 -5.86
N GLU A 149 -14.04 21.79 -6.02
CA GLU A 149 -14.99 22.44 -6.93
C GLU A 149 -14.29 22.78 -8.24
N VAL A 150 -14.83 22.28 -9.35
CA VAL A 150 -14.33 22.55 -10.69
C VAL A 150 -15.41 23.33 -11.44
N HIS A 151 -15.10 24.57 -11.81
CA HIS A 151 -16.00 25.41 -12.57
C HIS A 151 -15.78 25.18 -14.06
N LEU A 152 -16.82 24.72 -14.75
CA LEU A 152 -16.81 24.56 -16.19
C LEU A 152 -17.42 25.79 -16.88
N PRO A 153 -17.03 26.10 -18.12
CA PRO A 153 -17.64 27.17 -18.88
C PRO A 153 -19.16 26.93 -19.09
N PRO A 154 -19.96 27.99 -19.29
CA PRO A 154 -21.42 27.89 -19.49
C PRO A 154 -21.86 27.00 -20.65
N SER A 155 -20.96 26.65 -21.58
CA SER A 155 -21.21 25.77 -22.71
C SER A 155 -21.33 24.29 -22.35
N ALA A 156 -21.20 23.90 -21.08
CA ALA A 156 -21.13 22.50 -20.62
C ALA A 156 -22.50 21.80 -20.41
N GLY A 157 -23.55 22.22 -21.13
CA GLY A 157 -24.87 21.58 -21.11
C GLY A 157 -25.89 22.20 -20.14
N SER A 158 -27.06 21.57 -20.04
CA SER A 158 -28.24 22.05 -19.28
C SER A 158 -28.12 21.90 -17.76
N ARG A 159 -27.16 21.09 -17.29
CA ARG A 159 -27.01 20.70 -15.89
C ARG A 159 -26.12 21.69 -15.12
N GLN A 160 -26.66 22.30 -14.05
CA GLN A 160 -25.95 23.32 -13.27
C GLN A 160 -24.89 22.76 -12.31
N GLN A 161 -25.08 21.54 -11.79
CA GLN A 161 -24.14 20.92 -10.84
C GLN A 161 -24.07 19.41 -11.07
N LEU A 162 -22.85 18.86 -10.94
CA LEU A 162 -22.55 17.45 -11.05
C LEU A 162 -21.67 17.03 -9.86
N SER A 163 -22.13 16.05 -9.07
CA SER A 163 -21.33 15.47 -7.99
C SER A 163 -20.59 14.24 -8.49
N VAL A 164 -19.25 14.27 -8.42
CA VAL A 164 -18.39 13.17 -8.85
C VAL A 164 -17.58 12.67 -7.67
N VAL A 165 -17.65 11.38 -7.40
CA VAL A 165 -16.75 10.72 -6.43
C VAL A 165 -15.64 10.02 -7.20
N MET A 166 -14.39 10.36 -6.86
CA MET A 166 -13.20 9.73 -7.40
C MET A 166 -12.50 8.93 -6.31
N ALA A 167 -12.12 7.69 -6.61
CA ALA A 167 -11.26 6.85 -5.79
C ALA A 167 -10.22 6.14 -6.65
N SER A 168 -9.06 5.83 -6.09
CA SER A 168 -7.99 5.07 -6.75
C SER A 168 -7.29 4.19 -5.71
N ASP A 169 -6.40 3.30 -6.15
CA ASP A 169 -5.48 2.53 -5.29
C ASP A 169 -6.22 1.75 -4.19
N LEU A 170 -7.35 1.11 -4.55
CA LEU A 170 -8.11 0.29 -3.61
C LEU A 170 -7.41 -1.03 -3.29
N HIS A 171 -6.60 -1.55 -4.22
CA HIS A 171 -5.77 -2.75 -4.07
C HIS A 171 -6.51 -3.94 -3.45
N LEU A 172 -7.72 -4.23 -3.96
CA LEU A 172 -8.54 -5.34 -3.46
C LEU A 172 -7.76 -6.64 -3.59
N GLY A 173 -7.65 -7.38 -2.47
CA GLY A 173 -6.90 -8.64 -2.40
C GLY A 173 -6.85 -9.21 -1.00
N ARG A 174 -5.85 -10.04 -0.71
CA ARG A 174 -5.70 -10.72 0.60
C ARG A 174 -5.51 -9.75 1.77
N ILE A 175 -4.87 -8.61 1.52
CA ILE A 175 -4.66 -7.56 2.54
C ILE A 175 -5.91 -6.67 2.65
N ILE A 176 -6.47 -6.24 1.52
CA ILE A 176 -7.67 -5.39 1.46
C ILE A 176 -8.89 -6.21 1.10
N GLN A 177 -9.60 -6.67 2.14
CA GLN A 177 -10.72 -7.58 2.00
C GLN A 177 -12.08 -6.85 2.01
N ASN A 178 -13.13 -7.64 1.80
CA ASN A 178 -14.54 -7.22 1.72
C ASN A 178 -14.98 -6.25 2.83
N ALA A 179 -14.57 -6.47 4.09
CA ALA A 179 -14.96 -5.60 5.19
C ALA A 179 -14.52 -4.14 5.00
N ARG A 180 -13.36 -3.89 4.36
CA ARG A 180 -12.90 -2.55 4.03
C ARG A 180 -13.63 -2.01 2.80
N LEU A 181 -13.86 -2.85 1.80
CA LEU A 181 -14.63 -2.46 0.62
C LEU A 181 -16.06 -2.03 0.97
N GLU A 182 -16.75 -2.76 1.85
CA GLU A 182 -18.10 -2.41 2.33
C GLU A 182 -18.14 -1.01 2.94
N LYS A 183 -17.15 -0.65 3.76
CA LYS A 183 -17.02 0.70 4.33
C LYS A 183 -16.83 1.75 3.25
N ILE A 184 -15.99 1.47 2.25
CA ILE A 184 -15.74 2.39 1.13
C ILE A 184 -17.01 2.56 0.29
N VAL A 185 -17.72 1.49 -0.05
CA VAL A 185 -19.00 1.55 -0.76
C VAL A 185 -20.05 2.33 0.05
N GLY A 186 -20.10 2.13 1.36
CA GLY A 186 -20.95 2.91 2.27
C GLY A 186 -20.64 4.41 2.23
N LEU A 187 -19.35 4.77 2.27
CA LEU A 187 -18.90 6.17 2.15
C LEU A 187 -19.27 6.78 0.79
N ILE A 188 -19.00 6.07 -0.31
CA ILE A 188 -19.33 6.51 -1.67
C ILE A 188 -20.84 6.75 -1.78
N ASN A 189 -21.66 5.79 -1.38
CA ASN A 189 -23.11 5.91 -1.46
C ASN A 189 -23.67 7.00 -0.54
N GLY A 190 -23.05 7.22 0.63
CA GLY A 190 -23.41 8.28 1.57
C GLY A 190 -23.20 9.68 0.99
N LEU A 191 -22.26 9.85 0.06
CA LEU A 191 -22.03 11.10 -0.67
C LEU A 191 -23.06 11.37 -1.78
N LYS A 192 -23.92 10.40 -2.10
CA LYS A 192 -24.95 10.48 -3.16
C LYS A 192 -24.39 11.03 -4.49
N PRO A 193 -23.30 10.45 -5.04
CA PRO A 193 -22.70 10.94 -6.27
C PRO A 193 -23.61 10.69 -7.47
N ASP A 194 -23.47 11.56 -8.47
CA ASP A 194 -24.05 11.32 -9.80
C ASP A 194 -23.20 10.32 -10.58
N LEU A 195 -21.89 10.40 -10.41
CA LEU A 195 -20.89 9.67 -11.17
C LEU A 195 -19.78 9.18 -10.23
N VAL A 196 -19.32 7.94 -10.41
CA VAL A 196 -18.17 7.40 -9.69
C VAL A 196 -17.05 7.04 -10.66
N LEU A 197 -15.83 7.49 -10.35
CA LEU A 197 -14.62 7.22 -11.12
C LEU A 197 -13.61 6.43 -10.26
N LEU A 198 -13.31 5.20 -10.66
CA LEU A 198 -12.32 4.31 -10.03
C LEU A 198 -11.03 4.29 -10.86
N VAL A 199 -10.06 5.13 -10.50
CA VAL A 199 -8.97 5.54 -11.37
C VAL A 199 -7.70 4.73 -11.11
N GLY A 200 -7.73 3.45 -11.48
CA GLY A 200 -6.58 2.54 -11.42
C GLY A 200 -6.40 1.80 -10.10
N ASP A 201 -5.63 0.70 -10.15
CA ASP A 201 -5.20 -0.14 -9.03
C ASP A 201 -6.37 -0.53 -8.12
N LEU A 202 -7.45 -1.03 -8.75
CA LEU A 202 -8.64 -1.52 -8.08
C LEU A 202 -8.41 -2.92 -7.50
N THR A 203 -7.63 -3.75 -8.20
CA THR A 203 -7.38 -5.16 -7.85
C THR A 203 -5.88 -5.45 -7.78
N ASP A 204 -5.49 -6.29 -6.82
CA ASP A 204 -4.15 -6.85 -6.70
C ASP A 204 -4.05 -8.25 -7.34
N GLU A 205 -2.88 -8.87 -7.22
CA GLU A 205 -2.40 -10.06 -7.98
C GLU A 205 -3.30 -11.32 -7.93
N ASP A 206 -4.26 -11.44 -7.01
CA ASP A 206 -5.05 -12.67 -6.78
C ASP A 206 -6.55 -12.47 -7.02
N ILE A 207 -6.97 -12.48 -8.29
CA ILE A 207 -8.38 -12.34 -8.68
C ILE A 207 -9.21 -13.58 -8.28
N SER A 208 -8.58 -14.76 -8.19
CA SER A 208 -9.23 -15.99 -7.69
C SER A 208 -9.75 -15.79 -6.27
N PHE A 209 -8.89 -15.28 -5.37
CA PHE A 209 -9.28 -14.95 -4.00
C PHE A 209 -10.48 -13.99 -3.96
N LEU A 210 -10.47 -12.93 -4.79
CA LEU A 210 -11.58 -11.98 -4.86
C LEU A 210 -12.89 -12.60 -5.36
N SER A 211 -12.78 -13.55 -6.29
CA SER A 211 -13.93 -14.27 -6.85
C SER A 211 -14.54 -15.20 -5.80
N ASP A 212 -13.71 -15.95 -5.07
CA ASP A 212 -14.13 -16.84 -4.00
C ASP A 212 -14.81 -16.08 -2.85
N GLN A 213 -14.34 -14.86 -2.57
CA GLN A 213 -14.93 -13.96 -1.57
C GLN A 213 -16.18 -13.20 -2.07
N ASN A 214 -16.63 -13.42 -3.30
CA ASN A 214 -17.76 -12.73 -3.93
C ASN A 214 -17.62 -11.19 -3.88
N THR A 215 -16.40 -10.67 -3.99
CA THR A 215 -16.10 -9.24 -3.87
C THR A 215 -16.81 -8.39 -4.93
N ALA A 216 -17.00 -8.93 -6.14
CA ALA A 216 -17.73 -8.26 -7.22
C ALA A 216 -19.17 -7.88 -6.83
N ALA A 217 -19.85 -8.68 -6.00
CA ALA A 217 -21.20 -8.37 -5.53
C ALA A 217 -21.25 -7.14 -4.61
N ILE A 218 -20.15 -6.80 -3.93
CA ILE A 218 -20.04 -5.59 -3.11
C ILE A 218 -19.86 -4.37 -4.01
N LEU A 219 -19.02 -4.47 -5.04
CA LEU A 219 -18.81 -3.40 -6.03
C LEU A 219 -20.12 -3.00 -6.73
N ARG A 220 -20.98 -3.97 -7.06
CA ARG A 220 -22.30 -3.71 -7.66
C ARG A 220 -23.22 -2.84 -6.82
N ARG A 221 -22.95 -2.71 -5.51
CA ARG A 221 -23.78 -1.89 -4.61
C ARG A 221 -23.43 -0.42 -4.67
N ILE A 222 -22.38 -0.02 -5.40
CA ILE A 222 -22.09 1.39 -5.66
C ILE A 222 -23.23 1.98 -6.49
N ARG A 223 -23.82 3.07 -6.00
CA ARG A 223 -24.95 3.75 -6.64
C ARG A 223 -24.49 5.08 -7.22
N ALA A 224 -24.54 5.18 -8.54
CA ALA A 224 -24.23 6.41 -9.28
C ALA A 224 -25.15 6.45 -10.51
N PRO A 225 -26.16 7.34 -10.56
CA PRO A 225 -27.15 7.39 -11.66
C PRO A 225 -26.56 7.51 -13.06
N LEU A 226 -25.39 8.16 -13.19
CA LEU A 226 -24.67 8.29 -14.47
C LEU A 226 -23.65 7.18 -14.71
N GLY A 227 -23.52 6.24 -13.78
CA GLY A 227 -22.68 5.04 -13.89
C GLY A 227 -21.41 5.08 -13.04
N VAL A 228 -20.74 3.94 -13.02
CA VAL A 228 -19.44 3.74 -12.37
C VAL A 228 -18.44 3.37 -13.46
N TYR A 229 -17.36 4.14 -13.56
CA TYR A 229 -16.34 3.97 -14.58
C TYR A 229 -14.98 3.69 -13.95
N SER A 230 -14.14 2.95 -14.65
CA SER A 230 -12.78 2.66 -14.21
C SER A 230 -11.79 2.68 -15.38
N VAL A 231 -10.53 2.89 -15.04
CA VAL A 231 -9.39 2.65 -15.93
C VAL A 231 -8.43 1.68 -15.24
N THR A 232 -7.64 0.94 -16.02
CA THR A 232 -6.64 0.02 -15.48
C THR A 232 -5.41 0.79 -14.96
N GLY A 233 -4.96 0.47 -13.76
CA GLY A 233 -3.66 0.86 -13.22
C GLY A 233 -2.61 -0.19 -13.57
N ASN A 234 -1.44 -0.17 -12.91
CA ASN A 234 -0.39 -1.16 -13.16
C ASN A 234 -0.62 -2.49 -12.46
N HIS A 235 -1.36 -2.51 -11.34
CA HIS A 235 -1.62 -3.74 -10.59
C HIS A 235 -2.56 -4.70 -11.34
N GLU A 236 -3.51 -4.17 -12.13
CA GLU A 236 -4.32 -5.00 -13.04
C GLU A 236 -3.47 -5.75 -14.07
N TYR A 237 -2.31 -5.21 -14.47
CA TYR A 237 -1.40 -5.91 -15.39
C TYR A 237 -0.61 -7.01 -14.70
N TYR A 238 -0.38 -6.91 -13.39
CA TYR A 238 0.32 -7.92 -12.60
C TYR A 238 -0.58 -9.12 -12.29
N SER A 239 -1.86 -8.88 -12.02
CA SER A 239 -2.88 -9.91 -11.76
C SER A 239 -3.39 -10.63 -13.02
N GLY A 240 -2.98 -10.17 -14.20
CA GLY A 240 -3.50 -10.64 -15.48
C GLY A 240 -4.66 -9.77 -15.95
N LYS A 241 -4.32 -8.78 -16.79
CA LYS A 241 -5.22 -7.70 -17.22
C LYS A 241 -6.61 -8.18 -17.62
N ALA A 242 -6.71 -9.20 -18.47
CA ALA A 242 -8.00 -9.69 -18.97
C ALA A 242 -8.89 -10.21 -17.84
N THR A 243 -8.32 -10.96 -16.91
CA THR A 243 -9.01 -11.50 -15.73
C THR A 243 -9.46 -10.38 -14.79
N ALA A 244 -8.57 -9.41 -14.52
CA ALA A 244 -8.89 -8.25 -13.69
C ALA A 244 -10.02 -7.41 -14.30
N VAL A 245 -9.93 -7.06 -15.59
CA VAL A 245 -10.97 -6.29 -16.29
C VAL A 245 -12.30 -7.05 -16.31
N SER A 246 -12.28 -8.36 -16.52
CA SER A 246 -13.48 -9.21 -16.44
C SER A 246 -14.13 -9.14 -15.05
N PHE A 247 -13.34 -9.29 -13.99
CA PHE A 247 -13.80 -9.17 -12.61
C PHE A 247 -14.39 -7.77 -12.32
N ILE A 248 -13.73 -6.70 -12.74
CA ILE A 248 -14.20 -5.33 -12.55
C ILE A 248 -15.55 -5.12 -13.26
N ARG A 249 -15.68 -5.62 -14.50
CA ARG A 249 -16.94 -5.58 -15.25
C ARG A 249 -18.05 -6.39 -14.58
N GLN A 250 -17.73 -7.55 -14.00
CA GLN A 250 -18.68 -8.30 -13.19
C GLN A 250 -19.17 -7.48 -11.99
N GLY A 251 -18.34 -6.59 -11.44
CA GLY A 251 -18.72 -5.61 -10.42
C GLY A 251 -19.71 -4.52 -10.89
N GLY A 252 -20.18 -4.55 -12.13
CA GLY A 252 -21.08 -3.53 -12.69
C GLY A 252 -20.37 -2.24 -13.12
N ILE A 253 -19.03 -2.29 -13.25
CA ILE A 253 -18.19 -1.13 -13.54
C ILE A 253 -17.78 -1.14 -15.01
N ARG A 254 -17.93 -0.01 -15.69
CA ARG A 254 -17.48 0.15 -17.08
C ARG A 254 -16.01 0.54 -17.12
N VAL A 255 -15.18 -0.39 -17.59
CA VAL A 255 -13.74 -0.13 -17.81
C VAL A 255 -13.53 0.55 -19.16
N LEU A 256 -12.87 1.71 -19.17
CA LEU A 256 -12.51 2.47 -20.37
C LEU A 256 -11.02 2.32 -20.68
N GLU A 257 -10.67 1.88 -21.88
CA GLU A 257 -9.27 1.64 -22.28
C GLU A 257 -8.92 2.29 -23.62
N ASP A 258 -8.39 3.51 -23.58
CA ASP A 258 -8.30 4.42 -24.74
C ASP A 258 -9.67 4.63 -25.42
N GLU A 259 -10.72 4.67 -24.60
CA GLU A 259 -12.11 4.81 -25.01
C GLU A 259 -12.74 6.09 -24.47
N THR A 260 -13.74 6.59 -25.17
CA THR A 260 -14.57 7.70 -24.72
C THR A 260 -15.98 7.24 -24.38
N ALA A 261 -16.56 7.74 -23.30
CA ALA A 261 -17.94 7.53 -22.93
C ALA A 261 -18.65 8.87 -22.73
N LYS A 262 -19.78 9.07 -23.42
CA LYS A 262 -20.67 10.19 -23.14
C LYS A 262 -21.45 9.90 -21.85
N VAL A 263 -21.44 10.85 -20.92
CA VAL A 263 -22.08 10.76 -19.61
C VAL A 263 -23.05 11.93 -19.47
N GLY A 264 -24.33 11.61 -19.27
CA GLY A 264 -25.39 12.63 -19.34
C GLY A 264 -25.47 13.28 -20.73
N GLU A 265 -25.79 14.57 -20.78
CA GLU A 265 -26.07 15.26 -22.05
C GLU A 265 -24.82 15.84 -22.74
N ALA A 266 -23.80 16.23 -21.97
CA ALA A 266 -22.69 17.03 -22.48
C ALA A 266 -21.28 16.61 -22.00
N LEU A 267 -21.17 15.73 -21.00
CA LEU A 267 -19.86 15.33 -20.48
C LEU A 267 -19.31 14.14 -21.26
N TYR A 268 -18.03 14.21 -21.63
CA TYR A 268 -17.29 13.08 -22.18
C TYR A 268 -16.22 12.64 -21.18
N LEU A 269 -16.26 11.37 -20.80
CA LEU A 269 -15.16 10.72 -20.10
C LEU A 269 -14.21 10.12 -21.12
N VAL A 270 -12.93 10.40 -20.98
CA VAL A 270 -11.87 9.80 -21.80
C VAL A 270 -11.02 8.93 -20.89
N GLY A 271 -11.14 7.61 -21.03
CA GLY A 271 -10.33 6.65 -20.29
C GLY A 271 -9.04 6.38 -21.03
N ARG A 272 -7.91 6.86 -20.50
CA ARG A 272 -6.58 6.56 -21.03
C ARG A 272 -6.04 5.28 -20.41
N LYS A 273 -5.53 4.36 -21.23
CA LYS A 273 -4.84 3.19 -20.68
C LYS A 273 -3.52 3.62 -20.04
N THR A 274 -3.14 2.97 -18.95
CA THR A 274 -1.81 3.12 -18.35
C THR A 274 -0.76 2.58 -19.33
N GLU A 275 0.24 3.39 -19.67
CA GLU A 275 1.37 2.94 -20.49
C GLU A 275 2.23 1.97 -19.69
N ARG A 276 2.36 0.73 -20.18
CA ARG A 276 3.37 -0.19 -19.66
C ARG A 276 4.73 0.27 -20.19
N ARG A 277 5.51 0.95 -19.35
CA ARG A 277 6.94 1.12 -19.61
C ARG A 277 7.59 -0.26 -19.46
N ASN A 278 7.64 -1.03 -20.55
CA ASN A 278 8.52 -2.19 -20.59
C ASN A 278 9.92 -1.67 -20.22
N GLY A 279 10.51 -2.23 -19.16
CA GLY A 279 11.85 -1.87 -18.75
C GLY A 279 12.79 -2.02 -19.93
N LEU A 280 13.53 -0.95 -20.23
CA LEU A 280 14.35 -0.68 -21.42
C LEU A 280 13.53 -0.18 -22.61
N GLY A 281 13.82 1.05 -23.02
CA GLY A 281 12.92 1.91 -23.76
C GLY A 281 12.60 1.43 -25.17
N ASN A 282 11.34 1.64 -25.55
CA ASN A 282 11.06 2.17 -26.88
C ASN A 282 9.89 3.15 -26.75
N LYS A 283 10.18 4.45 -26.91
CA LYS A 283 9.15 5.45 -27.15
C LYS A 283 8.76 5.28 -28.62
N GLU A 284 7.75 4.47 -28.91
CA GLU A 284 7.10 4.60 -30.21
C GLU A 284 6.33 5.93 -30.21
N ASN A 285 6.85 6.87 -31.00
CA ASN A 285 6.27 8.16 -31.31
C ASN A 285 4.79 8.01 -31.66
N ARG A 286 3.89 8.48 -30.78
CA ARG A 286 2.44 8.55 -31.03
C ARG A 286 1.88 9.97 -31.13
N TRP A 287 2.72 10.93 -31.54
CA TRP A 287 2.31 12.27 -31.95
C TRP A 287 2.61 12.54 -33.42
N ARG A 288 2.33 11.55 -34.29
CA ARG A 288 2.24 11.78 -35.73
C ARG A 288 0.98 11.15 -36.27
N ASN A 289 0.16 12.02 -36.86
CA ASN A 289 -1.09 11.85 -37.60
C ASN A 289 -2.35 11.88 -36.74
#